data_AF-A0ABD4SSR7-F1
#
_entry.id   AF-A0ABD4SSR7-F1
#
_cell.length_a   1.000
_cell.length_b   1.000
_cell.length_c   1.000
_cell.angle_alpha   90.00
_cell.angle_beta   90.00
_cell.angle_gamma   90.00
#
_symmetry.space_group_name_H-M   'P 1'
#
loop_
_entity.id
_entity.type
_entity.pdbx_description
1 polymer ?
#
loop_
_entity_poly.entity_id
_entity_poly.type
_entity_poly.pdbx_seq_one_letter_code
_entity_poly.pdbx_strand_id
1 'polypeptide(L)'
;QGAKDGGNREQARWRVLVLSTGESDLAGFMASGGQRTHAGQEVRLASLPADAGKGLGTFDTLNGCASAGELAEKLEQAAREHHGTVGRAFVEWVAERRDEVATRLRRAIRDMRDLLPPEASGQVRRVASRFALVAEALELATKAGLTGWAVDEGKTAVFGCMAEWIDRYGLGNREDVQILEQMEGWFALHARGRFINWDSASKDSEPAMRDCAGYFRRLDGELQWLVFPSVFVNEIAAGFDRSVAADVATKAGMLKRGGDGKATSMHRTPDHNAGRRFYCFTAITRQSSEATS
;
A
#
# COMPACT_ATOMS: atom_id res chain seq x y z
N GLN A 1 -18.87 -11.77 33.22
CA GLN A 1 -20.18 -11.52 33.86
C GLN A 1 -20.55 -10.06 33.61
N GLY A 2 -21.72 -9.82 33.01
CA GLY A 2 -22.26 -8.48 32.70
C GLY A 2 -23.11 -7.94 33.84
N ALA A 3 -23.21 -6.62 33.94
CA ALA A 3 -24.01 -5.93 34.97
C ALA A 3 -25.51 -6.26 34.86
N LYS A 4 -26.20 -6.22 36.01
CA LYS A 4 -27.60 -6.62 36.21
C LYS A 4 -28.63 -5.79 35.40
N ASP A 5 -28.25 -4.62 34.88
CA ASP A 5 -29.18 -3.64 34.29
C ASP A 5 -29.06 -3.47 32.77
N GLY A 6 -28.44 -4.40 32.03
CA GLY A 6 -28.51 -4.41 30.56
C GLY A 6 -28.00 -3.11 29.91
N GLY A 7 -26.71 -2.80 30.11
CA GLY A 7 -26.02 -1.70 29.42
C GLY A 7 -24.77 -2.22 28.71
N ASN A 8 -24.49 -1.71 27.51
CA ASN A 8 -23.28 -2.07 26.77
C ASN A 8 -22.05 -1.68 27.61
N ARG A 9 -21.13 -2.62 27.87
CA ARG A 9 -19.93 -2.37 28.66
C ARG A 9 -19.16 -1.19 28.06
N GLU A 10 -18.84 -0.17 28.87
CA GLU A 10 -18.01 0.95 28.40
C GLU A 10 -16.71 0.42 27.79
N GLN A 11 -16.49 0.75 26.52
CA GLN A 11 -15.28 0.40 25.81
C GLN A 11 -14.23 1.48 26.07
N ALA A 12 -13.07 1.08 26.60
CA ALA A 12 -11.92 1.96 26.67
C ALA A 12 -11.50 2.38 25.24
N ARG A 13 -11.21 3.68 25.06
CA ARG A 13 -10.80 4.27 23.78
C ARG A 13 -9.48 4.99 23.95
N TRP A 14 -8.57 4.78 23.02
CA TRP A 14 -7.26 5.43 22.99
C TRP A 14 -6.91 5.89 21.58
N ARG A 15 -6.11 6.95 21.50
CA ARG A 15 -5.48 7.44 20.27
C ARG A 15 -4.01 7.67 20.56
N VAL A 16 -3.17 6.75 20.08
CA VAL A 16 -1.74 6.73 20.36
C VAL A 16 -0.95 6.50 19.07
N LEU A 17 0.30 6.93 19.07
CA LEU A 17 1.31 6.43 18.16
C LEU A 17 1.98 5.22 18.82
N VAL A 18 2.24 4.18 18.04
CA VAL A 18 2.90 2.96 18.51
C VAL A 18 4.14 2.72 17.67
N LEU A 19 5.19 2.24 18.32
CA LEU A 19 6.38 1.68 17.70
C LEU A 19 6.40 0.19 18.00
N SER A 20 6.72 -0.60 16.99
CA SER A 20 6.87 -2.05 17.09
C SER A 20 8.11 -2.45 16.33
N THR A 21 8.87 -3.40 16.87
CA THR A 21 10.05 -3.98 16.24
C THR A 21 9.83 -5.49 16.07
N GLY A 22 10.37 -6.05 15.00
CA GLY A 22 10.21 -7.47 14.67
C GLY A 22 11.00 -7.86 13.43
N GLU A 23 11.24 -9.16 13.26
CA GLU A 23 11.99 -9.71 12.13
C GLU A 23 11.22 -9.62 10.80
N SER A 24 9.89 -9.56 10.87
CA SER A 24 9.01 -9.42 9.72
C SER A 24 8.13 -8.18 9.88
N ASP A 25 7.85 -7.53 8.75
CA ASP A 25 6.86 -6.46 8.71
C ASP A 25 5.43 -7.00 8.92
N LEU A 26 4.44 -6.10 8.97
CA LEU A 26 3.04 -6.50 9.16
C LEU A 26 2.57 -7.45 8.04
N ALA A 27 3.02 -7.21 6.80
CA ALA A 27 2.64 -8.02 5.65
C ALA A 27 3.17 -9.45 5.78
N GLY A 28 4.46 -9.61 6.10
CA GLY A 28 5.11 -10.89 6.34
C GLY A 28 4.52 -11.62 7.53
N PHE A 29 4.24 -10.92 8.63
CA PHE A 29 3.59 -11.50 9.80
C PHE A 29 2.20 -12.07 9.45
N MET A 30 1.35 -11.30 8.76
CA MET A 30 0.02 -11.76 8.35
C MET A 30 0.09 -12.92 7.36
N ALA A 31 1.04 -12.89 6.43
CA ALA A 31 1.25 -13.96 5.46
C ALA A 31 1.64 -15.29 6.13
N SER A 32 2.42 -15.25 7.23
CA SER A 32 2.75 -16.46 8.01
C SER A 32 1.52 -17.17 8.58
N GLY A 33 0.43 -16.44 8.82
CA GLY A 33 -0.87 -16.96 9.25
C GLY A 33 -1.85 -17.25 8.11
N GLY A 34 -1.38 -17.21 6.85
CA GLY A 34 -2.22 -17.38 5.65
C GLY A 34 -3.22 -16.24 5.42
N GLN A 35 -3.01 -15.07 6.05
CA GLN A 35 -3.86 -13.90 5.91
C GLN A 35 -3.24 -12.89 4.93
N ARG A 36 -4.10 -12.19 4.19
CA ARG A 36 -3.69 -11.05 3.38
C ARG A 36 -3.77 -9.77 4.20
N THR A 37 -2.81 -8.89 4.02
CA THR A 37 -2.84 -7.56 4.63
C THR A 37 -3.51 -6.58 3.69
N HIS A 38 -4.41 -5.75 4.23
CA HIS A 38 -5.01 -4.66 3.48
C HIS A 38 -4.13 -3.42 3.50
N ALA A 39 -4.09 -2.67 2.41
CA ALA A 39 -3.23 -1.47 2.32
C ALA A 39 -3.56 -0.44 3.42
N GLY A 40 -4.83 -0.36 3.84
CA GLY A 40 -5.26 0.47 4.96
C GLY A 40 -4.61 0.12 6.32
N GLN A 41 -4.18 -1.13 6.52
CA GLN A 41 -3.46 -1.57 7.71
C GLN A 41 -1.99 -1.17 7.64
N GLU A 42 -1.34 -1.40 6.50
CA GLU A 42 0.08 -1.05 6.30
C GLU A 42 0.33 0.46 6.41
N VAL A 43 -0.57 1.30 5.89
CA VAL A 43 -0.42 2.77 6.03
C VAL A 43 -0.66 3.26 7.45
N ARG A 44 -1.15 2.42 8.37
CA ARG A 44 -1.26 2.76 9.79
C ARG A 44 -0.02 2.32 10.57
N LEU A 45 0.70 1.32 10.08
CA LEU A 45 1.93 0.78 10.63
C LEU A 45 3.00 0.80 9.54
N ALA A 46 3.52 2.00 9.23
CA ALA A 46 4.54 2.17 8.22
C ALA A 46 5.85 1.48 8.66
N SER A 47 6.23 0.41 7.97
CA SER A 47 7.40 -0.40 8.31
C SER A 47 8.68 0.20 7.73
N LEU A 48 9.66 0.47 8.60
CA LEU A 48 11.01 0.91 8.24
C LEU A 48 11.97 -0.26 8.40
N PRO A 49 13.00 -0.39 7.54
CA PRO A 49 14.01 -1.40 7.77
C PRO A 49 14.82 -0.98 9.00
N ALA A 50 15.26 -1.98 9.77
CA ALA A 50 16.07 -1.68 10.94
C ALA A 50 17.50 -1.27 10.55
N ASP A 51 18.03 -1.79 9.44
CA ASP A 51 19.38 -1.50 8.95
C ASP A 51 19.43 -0.15 8.25
N ALA A 52 20.35 0.72 8.69
CA ALA A 52 20.59 2.05 8.10
C ALA A 52 21.43 2.01 6.81
N GLY A 53 21.84 0.83 6.36
CA GLY A 53 22.59 0.63 5.11
C GLY A 53 24.05 1.06 5.18
N LYS A 54 24.57 1.32 6.38
CA LYS A 54 25.95 1.81 6.62
C LYS A 54 26.89 0.76 7.20
N GLY A 55 26.43 -0.50 7.28
CA GLY A 55 27.21 -1.59 7.86
C GLY A 55 27.34 -1.52 9.39
N LEU A 56 26.53 -0.68 10.04
CA LEU A 56 26.50 -0.47 11.49
C LEU A 56 25.16 -0.91 12.10
N GLY A 57 24.39 -1.75 11.40
CA GLY A 57 23.04 -2.13 11.80
C GLY A 57 22.11 -0.92 11.81
N THR A 58 21.42 -0.69 12.93
CA THR A 58 20.43 0.40 13.03
C THR A 58 21.03 1.79 13.20
N PHE A 59 22.35 1.89 13.35
CA PHE A 59 23.01 3.15 13.62
C PHE A 59 23.63 3.76 12.38
N ASP A 60 23.59 5.08 12.30
CA ASP A 60 24.31 5.83 11.29
C ASP A 60 25.78 6.07 11.66
N THR A 61 26.05 6.20 12.96
CA THR A 61 27.35 6.51 13.54
C THR A 61 27.50 5.78 14.88
N LEU A 62 28.73 5.53 15.31
CA LEU A 62 29.00 4.85 16.59
C LEU A 62 29.13 5.80 17.80
N ASN A 63 29.13 7.11 17.56
CA ASN A 63 29.23 8.15 18.60
C ASN A 63 30.34 7.88 19.64
N GLY A 64 31.51 7.45 19.16
CA GLY A 64 32.68 7.15 19.99
C GLY A 64 32.74 5.75 20.61
N CYS A 65 31.74 4.89 20.35
CA CYS A 65 31.81 3.47 20.73
C CYS A 65 32.64 2.65 19.74
N ALA A 66 33.19 1.52 20.17
CA ALA A 66 34.02 0.65 19.34
C ALA A 66 33.20 -0.23 18.38
N SER A 67 31.92 -0.47 18.68
CA SER A 67 31.03 -1.25 17.83
C SER A 67 29.56 -0.83 17.97
N ALA A 68 28.72 -1.26 17.02
CA ALA A 68 27.27 -1.08 17.08
C ALA A 68 26.64 -1.79 18.29
N GLY A 69 27.17 -2.96 18.68
CA GLY A 69 26.72 -3.69 19.87
C GLY A 69 26.99 -2.90 21.15
N GLU A 70 28.19 -2.34 21.29
CA GLU A 70 28.55 -1.52 22.45
C GLU A 70 27.68 -0.25 22.54
N LEU A 71 27.39 0.40 21.40
CA LEU A 71 26.48 1.55 21.37
C LEU A 71 25.07 1.15 21.81
N ALA A 72 24.55 0.01 21.35
CA ALA A 72 23.23 -0.48 21.74
C ALA A 72 23.15 -0.77 23.25
N GLU A 73 24.15 -1.44 23.82
CA GLU A 73 24.23 -1.74 25.25
C GLU A 73 24.29 -0.45 26.10
N LYS A 74 25.09 0.54 25.67
CA LYS A 74 25.18 1.84 26.33
C LYS A 74 23.85 2.59 26.29
N LEU A 75 23.16 2.60 25.15
CA LEU A 75 21.85 3.22 25.02
C LEU A 75 20.79 2.52 25.89
N GLU A 76 20.82 1.18 25.94
CA GLU A 76 19.92 0.40 26.79
C GLU A 76 20.14 0.69 28.28
N GLN A 77 21.40 0.71 28.74
CA GLN A 77 21.74 1.06 30.11
C GLN A 77 21.28 2.48 30.45
N ALA A 78 21.62 3.47 29.61
CA ALA A 78 21.24 4.85 29.81
C ALA A 78 19.71 5.03 29.85
N ALA A 79 18.97 4.34 28.98
CA ALA A 79 17.51 4.40 28.98
C ALA A 79 16.89 3.77 30.24
N ARG A 80 17.50 2.71 30.80
CA ARG A 80 17.06 2.12 32.07
C ARG A 80 17.29 3.08 33.25
N GLU A 81 18.43 3.74 33.29
CA GLU A 81 18.80 4.68 34.36
C GLU A 81 18.09 6.05 34.24
N HIS A 82 17.81 6.47 33.01
CA HIS A 82 17.29 7.79 32.69
C HIS A 82 16.09 7.72 31.74
N HIS A 83 14.89 7.52 32.28
CA HIS A 83 13.64 7.49 31.51
C HIS A 83 12.54 8.39 32.11
N GLY A 84 11.57 8.77 31.28
CA GLY A 84 10.37 9.50 31.70
C GLY A 84 10.54 11.01 31.90
N THR A 85 11.76 11.54 31.90
CA THR A 85 12.05 12.96 32.12
C THR A 85 11.64 13.84 30.93
N VAL A 86 12.22 13.60 29.75
CA VAL A 86 12.03 14.44 28.54
C VAL A 86 10.56 14.52 28.12
N GLY A 87 9.85 13.40 28.17
CA GLY A 87 8.43 13.36 27.77
C GLY A 87 7.53 14.24 28.66
N ARG A 88 7.75 14.26 29.97
CA ARG A 88 6.98 15.10 30.90
C ARG A 88 7.26 16.58 30.67
N ALA A 89 8.54 16.95 30.57
CA ALA A 89 8.95 18.31 30.29
C ALA A 89 8.40 18.81 28.95
N PHE A 90 8.38 17.96 27.91
CA PHE A 90 7.80 18.33 26.63
C PHE A 90 6.29 18.54 26.71
N VAL A 91 5.56 17.70 27.46
CA VAL A 91 4.11 17.88 27.66
C VAL A 91 3.80 19.19 28.38
N GLU A 92 4.56 19.54 29.42
CA GLU A 92 4.43 20.83 30.12
C GLU A 92 4.68 21.99 29.16
N TRP A 93 5.77 21.94 28.40
CA TRP A 93 6.12 22.98 27.42
C TRP A 93 5.03 23.17 26.35
N VAL A 94 4.46 22.07 25.83
CA VAL A 94 3.36 22.09 24.86
C VAL A 94 2.06 22.59 25.49
N ALA A 95 1.79 22.25 26.75
CA ALA A 95 0.55 22.63 27.44
C ALA A 95 0.42 24.16 27.59
N GLU A 96 1.53 24.87 27.74
CA GLU A 96 1.59 26.33 27.77
C GLU A 96 1.46 26.98 26.38
N ARG A 97 1.68 26.22 25.30
CA ARG A 97 1.81 26.73 23.91
C ARG A 97 0.88 26.03 22.93
N ARG A 98 -0.27 25.53 23.41
CA ARG A 98 -1.17 24.65 22.65
C ARG A 98 -1.54 25.20 21.27
N ASP A 99 -1.93 26.46 21.18
CA ASP A 99 -2.39 27.06 19.92
C ASP A 99 -1.24 27.31 18.93
N GLU A 100 -0.07 27.74 19.43
CA GLU A 100 1.16 27.88 18.62
C GLU A 100 1.55 26.51 18.04
N VAL A 101 1.65 25.51 18.92
CA VAL A 101 2.02 24.14 18.54
C VAL A 101 1.02 23.55 17.54
N ALA A 102 -0.29 23.68 17.81
CA ALA A 102 -1.32 23.19 16.89
C ALA A 102 -1.26 23.89 15.53
N THR A 103 -0.97 25.19 15.49
CA THR A 103 -0.81 25.94 14.24
C THR A 103 0.41 25.46 13.46
N ARG A 104 1.55 25.29 14.13
CA ARG A 104 2.79 24.77 13.53
C ARG A 104 2.61 23.36 12.97
N LEU A 105 2.05 22.43 13.75
CA LEU A 105 1.81 21.06 13.30
C LEU A 105 0.86 21.00 12.10
N ARG A 106 -0.24 21.77 12.11
CA ARG A 106 -1.15 21.84 10.96
C ARG A 106 -0.47 22.38 9.71
N ARG A 107 0.41 23.38 9.86
CA ARG A 107 1.22 23.91 8.76
C ARG A 107 2.18 22.86 8.22
N ALA A 108 3.00 22.24 9.08
CA ALA A 108 3.97 21.22 8.68
C ALA A 108 3.31 20.06 7.92
N ILE A 109 2.13 19.60 8.38
CA ILE A 109 1.36 18.54 7.70
C ILE A 109 0.87 19.00 6.32
N ARG A 110 0.36 20.23 6.19
CA ARG A 110 -0.08 20.76 4.89
C ARG A 110 1.10 20.91 3.93
N ASP A 111 2.15 21.59 4.36
CA ASP A 111 3.35 21.85 3.57
C ASP A 111 3.94 20.52 3.06
N MET A 112 4.02 19.48 3.91
CA MET A 112 4.46 18.15 3.48
C MET A 112 3.53 17.51 2.43
N ARG A 113 2.21 17.62 2.59
CA ARG A 113 1.27 17.06 1.61
C ARG A 113 1.35 17.76 0.26
N ASP A 114 1.69 19.04 0.25
CA ASP A 114 1.80 19.87 -0.94
C ASP A 114 3.15 19.63 -1.66
N LEU A 115 4.19 19.21 -0.94
CA LEU A 115 5.47 18.78 -1.51
C LEU A 115 5.41 17.42 -2.22
N LEU A 116 4.42 16.58 -1.91
CA LEU A 116 4.27 15.28 -2.56
C LEU A 116 3.75 15.42 -3.99
N PRO A 117 4.28 14.64 -4.94
CA PRO A 117 3.93 14.78 -6.34
C PRO A 117 2.45 14.42 -6.58
N PRO A 118 1.80 14.92 -7.65
CA PRO A 118 0.36 14.76 -7.87
C PRO A 118 -0.12 13.29 -7.85
N GLU A 119 0.69 12.39 -8.39
CA GLU A 119 0.45 10.94 -8.47
C GLU A 119 0.53 10.22 -7.12
N ALA A 120 1.07 10.87 -6.07
CA ALA A 120 1.14 10.27 -4.75
C ALA A 120 -0.27 9.94 -4.23
N SER A 121 -0.48 8.66 -3.97
CA SER A 121 -1.76 8.13 -3.52
C SER A 121 -2.18 8.72 -2.17
N GLY A 122 -3.48 8.63 -1.86
CA GLY A 122 -4.00 9.03 -0.54
C GLY A 122 -3.36 8.26 0.63
N GLN A 123 -2.83 7.07 0.36
CA GLN A 123 -2.07 6.22 1.29
C GLN A 123 -0.72 6.88 1.63
N VAL A 124 0.06 7.22 0.61
CA VAL A 124 1.36 7.91 0.75
C VAL A 124 1.18 9.25 1.47
N ARG A 125 0.20 10.06 1.05
CA ARG A 125 -0.09 11.36 1.69
C ARG A 125 -0.43 11.22 3.18
N ARG A 126 -1.10 10.14 3.56
CA ARG A 126 -1.46 9.87 4.97
C ARG A 126 -0.24 9.46 5.79
N VAL A 127 0.67 8.67 5.23
CA VAL A 127 1.91 8.29 5.90
C VAL A 127 2.84 9.50 6.04
N ALA A 128 3.05 10.26 4.98
CA ALA A 128 3.85 11.49 5.01
C ALA A 128 3.34 12.51 6.03
N SER A 129 2.01 12.64 6.20
CA SER A 129 1.43 13.50 7.25
C SER A 129 1.86 13.10 8.66
N ARG A 130 2.08 11.80 8.93
CA ARG A 130 2.57 11.33 10.24
C ARG A 130 4.06 11.59 10.40
N PHE A 131 4.86 11.40 9.35
CA PHE A 131 6.27 11.78 9.37
C PHE A 131 6.45 13.29 9.60
N ALA A 132 5.65 14.14 8.93
CA ALA A 132 5.65 15.59 9.18
C ALA A 132 5.28 15.94 10.63
N LEU A 133 4.31 15.25 11.21
CA LEU A 133 3.94 15.42 12.61
C LEU A 133 5.11 15.09 13.55
N VAL A 134 5.78 13.95 13.33
CA VAL A 134 6.92 13.50 14.14
C VAL A 134 8.11 14.45 13.99
N ALA A 135 8.43 14.85 12.76
CA ALA A 135 9.51 15.79 12.47
C ALA A 135 9.27 17.15 13.14
N GLU A 136 8.07 17.71 13.02
CA GLU A 136 7.74 19.00 13.65
C GLU A 136 7.72 18.90 15.18
N ALA A 137 7.25 17.79 15.75
CA ALA A 137 7.33 17.57 17.19
C ALA A 137 8.78 17.53 17.69
N LEU A 138 9.69 16.96 16.90
CA LEU A 138 11.11 16.90 17.22
C LEU A 138 11.78 18.27 17.14
N GLU A 139 11.47 19.07 16.12
CA GLU A 139 11.93 20.47 16.03
C GLU A 139 11.41 21.32 17.20
N LEU A 140 10.18 21.11 17.64
CA LEU A 140 9.63 21.77 18.82
C LEU A 140 10.35 21.35 20.11
N ALA A 141 10.67 20.06 20.26
CA ALA A 141 11.44 19.57 21.40
C ALA A 141 12.87 20.12 21.40
N THR A 142 13.52 20.23 20.23
CA THR A 142 14.82 20.89 20.07
C THR A 142 14.74 22.37 20.44
N LYS A 143 13.73 23.10 19.95
CA LYS A 143 13.48 24.51 20.33
C LYS A 143 13.27 24.68 21.84
N ALA A 144 12.69 23.68 22.49
CA ALA A 144 12.51 23.65 23.95
C ALA A 144 13.80 23.28 24.72
N GLY A 145 14.90 22.97 24.03
CA GLY A 145 16.17 22.58 24.65
C GLY A 145 16.20 21.15 25.19
N LEU A 146 15.31 20.27 24.71
CA LEU A 146 15.09 18.95 25.31
C LEU A 146 15.84 17.79 24.62
N THR A 147 16.33 18.00 23.39
CA THR A 147 16.93 16.94 22.57
C THR A 147 18.46 16.98 22.54
N GLY A 148 19.04 18.19 22.66
CA GLY A 148 20.47 18.42 22.41
C GLY A 148 20.87 18.35 20.94
N TRP A 149 19.93 18.19 20.01
CA TRP A 149 20.20 18.11 18.57
C TRP A 149 20.36 19.50 17.96
N ALA A 150 21.08 19.59 16.84
CA ALA A 150 21.10 20.81 16.06
C ALA A 150 19.73 21.11 15.44
N VAL A 151 19.49 22.37 15.11
CA VAL A 151 18.30 22.79 14.36
C VAL A 151 18.23 22.01 13.04
N ASP A 152 17.05 21.53 12.67
CA ASP A 152 16.76 20.71 11.47
C ASP A 152 17.40 19.30 11.43
N GLU A 153 18.29 18.93 12.37
CA GLU A 153 18.94 17.61 12.39
C GLU A 153 17.90 16.49 12.50
N GLY A 154 16.94 16.65 13.42
CA GLY A 154 15.94 15.63 13.65
C GLY A 154 14.90 15.54 12.56
N LYS A 155 14.46 16.69 12.05
CA LYS A 155 13.60 16.74 10.86
C LYS A 155 14.26 16.06 9.66
N THR A 156 15.56 16.28 9.45
CA THR A 156 16.32 15.64 8.37
C THR A 156 16.34 14.13 8.53
N ALA A 157 16.63 13.61 9.73
CA ALA A 157 16.62 12.18 10.00
C ALA A 157 15.23 11.55 9.75
N VAL A 158 14.17 12.15 10.28
CA VAL A 158 12.79 11.65 10.11
C VAL A 158 12.37 11.65 8.64
N PHE A 159 12.75 12.66 7.86
CA PHE A 159 12.46 12.70 6.42
C PHE A 159 13.33 11.75 5.60
N GLY A 160 14.55 11.43 6.06
CA GLY A 160 15.35 10.33 5.51
C GLY A 160 14.60 8.99 5.61
N CYS A 161 14.09 8.66 6.80
CA CYS A 161 13.26 7.46 7.00
C CYS A 161 11.99 7.47 6.13
N MET A 162 11.35 8.64 5.98
CA MET A 162 10.19 8.78 5.11
C MET A 162 10.54 8.51 3.64
N ALA A 163 11.66 9.04 3.16
CA ALA A 163 12.11 8.84 1.78
C ALA A 163 12.39 7.36 1.50
N GLU A 164 13.08 6.68 2.41
CA GLU A 164 13.32 5.23 2.32
C GLU A 164 12.03 4.40 2.39
N TRP A 165 11.04 4.85 3.16
CA TRP A 165 9.72 4.24 3.15
C TRP A 165 9.03 4.42 1.80
N ILE A 166 9.05 5.63 1.22
CA ILE A 166 8.43 5.93 -0.08
C ILE A 166 9.10 5.14 -1.20
N ASP A 167 10.43 5.03 -1.19
CA ASP A 167 11.20 4.28 -2.20
C ASP A 167 10.74 2.82 -2.29
N ARG A 168 10.56 2.16 -1.14
CA ARG A 168 10.12 0.77 -1.07
C ARG A 168 8.62 0.59 -1.26
N TYR A 169 7.80 1.51 -0.76
CA TYR A 169 6.34 1.43 -0.87
C TYR A 169 5.82 1.83 -2.27
N GLY A 170 6.54 2.73 -2.94
CA GLY A 170 6.12 3.39 -4.17
C GLY A 170 5.13 4.55 -3.92
N LEU A 171 4.80 5.27 -5.00
CA LEU A 171 3.85 6.40 -4.95
C LEU A 171 2.40 5.98 -5.15
N GLY A 172 2.16 4.77 -5.67
CA GLY A 172 0.85 4.27 -6.06
C GLY A 172 -0.04 3.78 -4.92
N ASN A 173 -1.20 3.23 -5.27
CA ASN A 173 -2.05 2.46 -4.36
C ASN A 173 -1.60 0.99 -4.38
N ARG A 174 -1.24 0.44 -3.22
CA ARG A 174 -0.72 -0.94 -3.14
C ARG A 174 -1.75 -2.00 -3.53
N GLU A 175 -3.05 -1.74 -3.28
CA GLU A 175 -4.11 -2.65 -3.73
C GLU A 175 -4.17 -2.72 -5.26
N ASP A 176 -4.02 -1.57 -5.95
CA ASP A 176 -4.02 -1.53 -7.41
C ASP A 176 -2.83 -2.33 -7.97
N VAL A 177 -1.64 -2.22 -7.36
CA VAL A 177 -0.46 -3.00 -7.74
C VAL A 177 -0.69 -4.50 -7.55
N GLN A 178 -1.22 -4.92 -6.40
CA GLN A 178 -1.51 -6.34 -6.13
C GLN A 178 -2.57 -6.92 -7.08
N ILE A 179 -3.58 -6.12 -7.43
CA ILE A 179 -4.60 -6.51 -8.43
C ILE A 179 -3.91 -6.79 -9.78
N LEU A 180 -3.06 -5.87 -10.24
CA LEU A 180 -2.36 -6.02 -11.52
C LEU A 180 -1.40 -7.21 -11.52
N GLU A 181 -0.62 -7.40 -10.46
CA GLU A 181 0.27 -8.56 -10.30
C GLU A 181 -0.51 -9.88 -10.31
N GLN A 182 -1.66 -9.94 -9.63
CA GLN A 182 -2.52 -11.14 -9.63
C GLN A 182 -3.09 -11.41 -11.03
N MET A 183 -3.54 -10.37 -11.74
CA MET A 183 -4.05 -10.48 -13.11
C MET A 183 -2.97 -11.00 -14.07
N GLU A 184 -1.80 -10.39 -14.05
CA GLU A 184 -0.65 -10.75 -14.88
C GLU A 184 -0.20 -12.18 -14.61
N GLY A 185 -0.10 -12.56 -13.32
CA GLY A 185 0.23 -13.92 -12.92
C GLY A 185 -0.79 -14.95 -13.41
N TRP A 186 -2.09 -14.65 -13.29
CA TRP A 186 -3.14 -15.54 -13.78
C TRP A 186 -3.05 -15.70 -15.32
N PHE A 187 -2.89 -14.61 -16.08
CA PHE A 187 -2.76 -14.72 -17.53
C PHE A 187 -1.48 -15.44 -17.97
N ALA A 188 -0.36 -15.23 -17.28
CA ALA A 188 0.90 -15.94 -17.58
C ALA A 188 0.73 -17.47 -17.49
N LEU A 189 -0.06 -17.94 -16.52
CA LEU A 189 -0.32 -19.37 -16.31
C LEU A 189 -1.41 -19.93 -17.24
N HIS A 190 -2.38 -19.11 -17.64
CA HIS A 190 -3.63 -19.62 -18.20
C HIS A 190 -3.96 -19.15 -19.63
N ALA A 191 -3.33 -18.08 -20.13
CA ALA A 191 -3.71 -17.45 -21.40
C ALA A 191 -3.63 -18.40 -22.61
N ARG A 192 -2.71 -19.36 -22.60
CA ARG A 192 -2.52 -20.32 -23.71
C ARG A 192 -3.42 -21.54 -23.66
N GLY A 193 -3.85 -21.96 -22.47
CA GLY A 193 -4.48 -23.26 -22.25
C GLY A 193 -5.95 -23.22 -21.84
N ARG A 194 -6.49 -22.04 -21.55
CA ARG A 194 -7.87 -21.87 -21.05
C ARG A 194 -8.74 -20.98 -21.93
N PHE A 195 -8.28 -20.59 -23.13
CA PHE A 195 -9.07 -19.76 -24.05
C PHE A 195 -9.32 -20.47 -25.39
N ILE A 196 -10.59 -20.49 -25.80
CA ILE A 196 -11.01 -21.03 -27.09
C ILE A 196 -10.58 -20.03 -28.16
N ASN A 197 -9.86 -20.49 -29.19
CA ASN A 197 -9.63 -19.64 -30.36
C ASN A 197 -10.96 -19.44 -31.09
N TRP A 198 -11.42 -18.19 -31.10
CA TRP A 198 -12.70 -17.77 -31.69
C TRP A 198 -12.80 -18.14 -33.17
N ASP A 199 -11.72 -17.95 -33.93
CA ASP A 199 -11.74 -18.11 -35.38
C ASP A 199 -11.78 -19.59 -35.81
N SER A 200 -11.33 -20.49 -34.92
CA SER A 200 -11.37 -21.94 -35.14
C SER A 200 -12.55 -22.63 -34.44
N ALA A 201 -13.36 -21.91 -33.68
CA ALA A 201 -14.51 -22.48 -33.00
C ALA A 201 -15.67 -22.67 -34.00
N SER A 202 -16.14 -23.91 -34.18
CA SER A 202 -17.29 -24.22 -35.03
C SER A 202 -18.52 -24.58 -34.19
N LYS A 203 -19.71 -24.43 -34.76
CA LYS A 203 -20.98 -24.84 -34.13
C LYS A 203 -21.11 -26.36 -33.98
N ASP A 204 -20.35 -27.11 -34.77
CA ASP A 204 -20.45 -28.57 -34.88
C ASP A 204 -19.41 -29.31 -34.03
N SER A 205 -18.50 -28.57 -33.39
CA SER A 205 -17.47 -29.10 -32.49
C SER A 205 -17.20 -28.04 -31.42
N GLU A 206 -17.84 -28.17 -30.24
CA GLU A 206 -17.35 -27.47 -29.06
C GLU A 206 -15.91 -27.94 -28.80
N PRO A 207 -14.90 -27.05 -28.88
CA PRO A 207 -13.55 -27.45 -28.50
C PRO A 207 -13.59 -27.86 -27.04
N ALA A 208 -13.35 -29.14 -26.77
CA ALA A 208 -13.38 -29.74 -25.44
C ALA A 208 -12.22 -29.19 -24.59
N MET A 209 -12.36 -27.95 -24.13
CA MET A 209 -11.41 -27.30 -23.27
C MET A 209 -11.91 -27.34 -21.84
N ARG A 210 -11.24 -28.18 -21.06
CA ARG A 210 -11.43 -28.27 -19.62
C ARG A 210 -11.07 -26.93 -18.96
N ASP A 211 -11.87 -26.52 -17.98
CA ASP A 211 -11.68 -25.29 -17.21
C ASP A 211 -11.66 -24.02 -18.08
N CYS A 212 -12.42 -23.98 -19.18
CA CYS A 212 -12.48 -22.84 -20.09
C CYS A 212 -12.72 -21.49 -19.39
N ALA A 213 -11.83 -20.54 -19.65
CA ALA A 213 -11.86 -19.17 -19.15
C ALA A 213 -12.56 -18.18 -20.09
N GLY A 214 -12.79 -18.57 -21.34
CA GLY A 214 -13.44 -17.76 -22.36
C GLY A 214 -12.84 -17.97 -23.74
N TYR A 215 -12.79 -16.91 -24.53
CA TYR A 215 -12.33 -16.95 -25.92
C TYR A 215 -11.18 -15.96 -26.12
N PHE A 216 -10.32 -16.24 -27.08
CA PHE A 216 -9.42 -15.23 -27.62
C PHE A 216 -9.61 -15.10 -29.12
N ARG A 217 -9.40 -13.89 -29.66
CA ARG A 217 -9.53 -13.60 -31.08
C ARG A 217 -8.60 -12.48 -31.49
N ARG A 218 -8.34 -12.36 -32.79
CA ARG A 218 -7.74 -11.14 -33.35
C ARG A 218 -8.83 -10.35 -34.06
N LEU A 219 -9.13 -9.14 -33.57
CA LEU A 219 -10.12 -8.25 -34.17
C LEU A 219 -9.42 -6.92 -34.50
N ASP A 220 -9.53 -6.47 -35.75
CA ASP A 220 -8.90 -5.23 -36.23
C ASP A 220 -7.39 -5.14 -35.93
N GLY A 221 -6.69 -6.27 -35.99
CA GLY A 221 -5.25 -6.39 -35.69
C GLY A 221 -4.91 -6.50 -34.20
N GLU A 222 -5.86 -6.24 -33.30
CA GLU A 222 -5.72 -6.31 -31.84
C GLU A 222 -6.06 -7.73 -31.32
N LEU A 223 -5.20 -8.27 -30.46
CA LEU A 223 -5.48 -9.54 -29.77
C LEU A 223 -6.37 -9.27 -28.56
N GLN A 224 -7.51 -9.96 -28.49
CA GLN A 224 -8.51 -9.79 -27.44
C GLN A 224 -8.75 -11.11 -26.71
N TRP A 225 -8.81 -11.05 -25.38
CA TRP A 225 -9.26 -12.13 -24.50
C TRP A 225 -10.62 -11.76 -23.92
N LEU A 226 -11.65 -12.49 -24.31
CA LEU A 226 -13.00 -12.39 -23.79
C LEU A 226 -13.14 -13.35 -22.62
N VAL A 227 -12.96 -12.83 -21.40
CA VAL A 227 -13.00 -13.61 -20.16
C VAL A 227 -14.44 -13.71 -19.65
N PHE A 228 -14.85 -14.92 -19.26
CA PHE A 228 -16.15 -15.13 -18.62
C PHE A 228 -16.28 -14.35 -17.31
N PRO A 229 -17.45 -13.78 -16.99
CA PRO A 229 -17.62 -13.01 -15.76
C PRO A 229 -17.30 -13.78 -14.48
N SER A 230 -17.66 -15.07 -14.41
CA SER A 230 -17.36 -15.92 -13.25
C SER A 230 -15.86 -16.12 -13.06
N VAL A 231 -15.10 -16.30 -14.15
CA VAL A 231 -13.64 -16.48 -14.10
C VAL A 231 -12.95 -15.19 -13.68
N PHE A 232 -13.41 -14.06 -14.21
CA PHE A 232 -12.90 -12.76 -13.77
C PHE A 232 -13.11 -12.56 -12.26
N VAL A 233 -14.31 -12.81 -11.74
CA VAL A 233 -14.64 -12.56 -10.33
C VAL A 233 -13.99 -13.58 -9.38
N ASN A 234 -14.05 -14.86 -9.72
CA ASN A 234 -13.69 -15.93 -8.80
C ASN A 234 -12.20 -16.30 -8.86
N GLU A 235 -11.49 -15.94 -9.94
CA GLU A 235 -10.09 -16.31 -10.13
C GLU A 235 -9.20 -15.08 -10.33
N ILE A 236 -9.45 -14.29 -11.37
CA ILE A 236 -8.57 -13.18 -11.76
C ILE A 236 -8.58 -12.07 -10.71
N ALA A 237 -9.77 -11.65 -10.27
CA ALA A 237 -10.00 -10.62 -9.26
C ALA A 237 -10.30 -11.23 -7.88
N ALA A 238 -9.95 -12.49 -7.65
CA ALA A 238 -10.25 -13.19 -6.40
C ALA A 238 -9.70 -12.42 -5.19
N GLY A 239 -10.57 -12.16 -4.21
CA GLY A 239 -10.24 -11.40 -3.00
C GLY A 239 -10.30 -9.88 -3.14
N PHE A 240 -10.67 -9.35 -4.30
CA PHE A 240 -10.85 -7.91 -4.55
C PHE A 240 -12.28 -7.57 -4.96
N ASP A 241 -12.69 -6.31 -4.79
CA ASP A 241 -13.95 -5.84 -5.37
C ASP A 241 -13.86 -5.85 -6.89
N ARG A 242 -14.85 -6.47 -7.55
CA ARG A 242 -14.85 -6.65 -9.01
C ARG A 242 -14.87 -5.33 -9.80
N SER A 243 -15.50 -4.27 -9.25
CA SER A 243 -15.57 -2.97 -9.92
C SER A 243 -14.22 -2.30 -9.82
N VAL A 244 -13.62 -2.29 -8.62
CA VAL A 244 -12.28 -1.76 -8.40
C VAL A 244 -11.26 -2.47 -9.29
N ALA A 245 -11.27 -3.81 -9.31
CA ALA A 245 -10.35 -4.57 -10.14
C ALA A 245 -10.50 -4.26 -11.64
N ALA A 246 -11.73 -4.15 -12.13
CA ALA A 246 -11.97 -3.78 -13.52
C ALA A 246 -11.53 -2.34 -13.84
N ASP A 247 -11.76 -1.39 -12.93
CA ASP A 247 -11.32 -0.01 -13.07
C ASP A 247 -9.80 0.09 -13.12
N VAL A 248 -9.09 -0.65 -12.26
CA VAL A 248 -7.62 -0.74 -12.23
C VAL A 248 -7.10 -1.34 -13.55
N ALA A 249 -7.67 -2.44 -14.02
CA ALA A 249 -7.29 -3.06 -15.28
C ALA A 249 -7.53 -2.12 -16.49
N THR A 250 -8.61 -1.33 -16.47
CA THR A 250 -8.85 -0.31 -17.51
C THR A 250 -7.81 0.80 -17.47
N LYS A 251 -7.49 1.34 -16.28
CA LYS A 251 -6.48 2.40 -16.13
C LYS A 251 -5.09 1.94 -16.57
N ALA A 252 -4.77 0.65 -16.37
CA ALA A 252 -3.53 0.03 -16.78
C ALA A 252 -3.49 -0.38 -18.27
N GLY A 253 -4.51 -0.05 -19.06
CA GLY A 253 -4.58 -0.39 -20.48
C GLY A 253 -4.80 -1.87 -20.78
N MET A 254 -5.15 -2.68 -19.78
CA MET A 254 -5.36 -4.13 -19.95
C MET A 254 -6.80 -4.45 -20.35
N LEU A 255 -7.79 -3.72 -19.82
CA LEU A 255 -9.21 -3.99 -20.00
C LEU A 255 -9.95 -2.89 -20.76
N LYS A 256 -10.58 -3.26 -21.87
CA LYS A 256 -11.45 -2.39 -22.67
C LYS A 256 -12.89 -2.43 -22.18
N ARG A 257 -13.45 -1.26 -21.86
CA ARG A 257 -14.86 -1.12 -21.49
C ARG A 257 -15.78 -1.32 -22.69
N GLY A 258 -17.01 -1.77 -22.40
CA GLY A 258 -18.07 -1.84 -23.39
C GLY A 258 -18.55 -0.46 -23.82
N GLY A 259 -19.23 -0.41 -24.97
CA GLY A 259 -19.82 0.83 -25.49
C GLY A 259 -20.90 1.44 -24.59
N ASP A 260 -21.44 0.67 -23.64
CA ASP A 260 -22.35 1.14 -22.59
C ASP A 260 -21.62 1.69 -21.34
N GLY A 261 -20.29 1.85 -21.40
CA GLY A 261 -19.45 2.34 -20.31
C GLY A 261 -19.18 1.30 -19.20
N LYS A 262 -19.79 0.11 -19.29
CA LYS A 262 -19.61 -0.96 -18.30
C LYS A 262 -18.29 -1.68 -18.52
N ALA A 263 -17.74 -2.27 -17.46
CA ALA A 263 -16.52 -3.08 -17.53
C ALA A 263 -16.67 -4.32 -18.46
N THR A 264 -17.90 -4.83 -18.60
CA THR A 264 -18.19 -5.94 -19.50
C THR A 264 -18.78 -5.46 -20.83
N SER A 265 -18.48 -6.15 -21.92
CA SER A 265 -19.10 -5.93 -23.24
C SER A 265 -19.88 -7.16 -23.71
N MET A 266 -20.90 -6.95 -24.55
CA MET A 266 -21.75 -8.01 -25.09
C MET A 266 -21.14 -8.57 -26.38
N HIS A 267 -21.03 -9.89 -26.50
CA HIS A 267 -20.53 -10.60 -27.68
C HIS A 267 -21.40 -11.82 -27.98
N ARG A 268 -21.56 -12.17 -29.26
CA ARG A 268 -22.19 -13.43 -29.70
C ARG A 268 -21.07 -14.40 -30.09
N THR A 269 -20.90 -15.49 -29.35
CA THR A 269 -19.79 -16.43 -29.56
C THR A 269 -20.13 -17.42 -30.68
N PRO A 270 -19.13 -18.04 -31.32
CA PRO A 270 -19.37 -18.94 -32.46
C PRO A 270 -20.26 -20.14 -32.12
N ASP A 271 -20.15 -20.63 -30.88
CA ASP A 271 -20.87 -21.76 -30.28
C ASP A 271 -22.19 -21.35 -29.60
N HIS A 272 -22.42 -20.06 -29.35
CA HIS A 272 -23.63 -19.59 -28.67
C HIS A 272 -24.21 -18.34 -29.34
N ASN A 273 -25.31 -18.53 -30.08
CA ASN A 273 -25.96 -17.46 -30.84
C ASN A 273 -26.59 -16.35 -29.96
N ALA A 274 -26.88 -16.63 -28.68
CA ALA A 274 -27.38 -15.61 -27.76
C ALA A 274 -26.21 -14.76 -27.24
N GLY A 275 -26.41 -13.43 -27.16
CA GLY A 275 -25.38 -12.53 -26.66
C GLY A 275 -25.02 -12.82 -25.20
N ARG A 276 -23.73 -12.93 -24.90
CA ARG A 276 -23.17 -13.07 -23.55
C ARG A 276 -22.23 -11.92 -23.23
N ARG A 277 -22.13 -11.56 -21.95
CA ARG A 277 -21.25 -10.48 -21.47
C ARG A 277 -19.88 -11.05 -21.07
N PHE A 278 -18.82 -10.35 -21.44
CA PHE A 278 -17.43 -10.72 -21.16
C PHE A 278 -16.64 -9.51 -20.66
N TYR A 279 -15.61 -9.78 -19.85
CA TYR A 279 -14.54 -8.83 -19.63
C TYR A 279 -13.58 -8.91 -20.82
N CYS A 280 -13.37 -7.81 -21.54
CA CYS A 280 -12.55 -7.78 -22.75
C CYS A 280 -11.16 -7.26 -22.42
N PHE A 281 -10.19 -8.16 -22.32
CA PHE A 281 -8.79 -7.80 -22.16
C PHE A 281 -8.13 -7.63 -23.52
N THR A 282 -7.40 -6.55 -23.70
CA THR A 282 -6.63 -6.22 -24.93
C THR A 282 -5.13 -6.36 -24.70
N ALA A 283 -4.71 -6.48 -23.43
CA ALA A 283 -3.36 -6.84 -23.03
C ALA A 283 -3.42 -7.74 -21.78
N ILE A 284 -2.45 -8.66 -21.69
CA ILE A 284 -2.28 -9.56 -20.54
C ILE A 284 -1.23 -9.05 -19.54
N THR A 285 -0.57 -7.94 -19.87
CA THR A 285 0.33 -7.18 -19.01
C THR A 285 -0.06 -5.71 -19.05
N ARG A 286 0.18 -4.99 -17.94
CA ARG A 286 -0.04 -3.54 -17.89
C ARG A 286 0.74 -2.85 -19.00
N GLN A 287 0.10 -1.91 -19.69
CA GLN A 287 0.79 -1.06 -20.66
C GLN A 287 1.49 0.05 -19.89
N SER A 288 2.80 0.16 -20.04
CA SER A 288 3.57 1.28 -19.50
C SER A 288 2.91 2.56 -20.01
N SER A 289 2.48 3.45 -19.11
CA SER A 289 2.24 4.83 -19.52
C SER A 289 3.61 5.39 -19.86
N GLU A 290 4.02 5.30 -21.13
CA GLU A 290 5.00 6.23 -21.65
C GLU A 290 4.41 7.61 -21.43
N ALA A 291 4.94 8.28 -20.41
CA ALA A 291 4.62 9.66 -20.13
C ALA A 291 4.77 10.41 -21.46
N THR A 292 3.69 11.07 -21.85
CA THR A 292 3.70 12.12 -22.85
C THR A 292 4.86 13.04 -22.47
N SER A 293 5.90 13.05 -23.32
CA SER A 293 7.06 13.94 -23.18
C SER A 293 6.65 15.41 -23.18
#